data_AF-E8WXF0-F1
#
_entry.id   AF-E8WXF0-F1
#
_cell.length_a   1.000
_cell.length_b   1.000
_cell.length_c   1.000
_cell.angle_alpha   90.00
_cell.angle_beta   90.00
_cell.angle_gamma   90.00
#
_symmetry.space_group_name_H-M   'P 1'
#
loop_
_entity.id
_entity.type
_entity.pdbx_description
1 polymer ?
#
loop_
_entity_poly.entity_id
_entity_poly.type
_entity_poly.pdbx_seq_one_letter_code
_entity_poly.pdbx_strand_id
1 'polypeptide(L)' 'MADTESGALTLAKHEGLGSVTVCNCGVVSLHIGGVTVRLEMAAFAGLESMVHKAMNELSLQAITARSTQLTPINTFTH' A
#
# COMPACT_ATOMS: atom_id res chain seq x y z
N MET A 1 -18.01 -27.98 -4.05
CA MET A 1 -16.54 -27.90 -4.06
C MET A 1 -16.15 -27.21 -2.77
N ALA A 2 -15.91 -28.01 -1.73
CA ALA A 2 -15.52 -27.54 -0.40
C ALA A 2 -14.08 -27.97 -0.21
N ASP A 3 -13.15 -27.04 -0.41
CA ASP A 3 -11.74 -27.26 -0.13
C ASP A 3 -11.36 -26.48 1.12
N THR A 4 -11.25 -27.25 2.20
CA THR A 4 -10.18 -27.16 3.20
C THR A 4 -10.10 -25.85 3.99
N GLU A 5 -10.92 -25.84 5.05
CA GLU A 5 -10.59 -25.35 6.39
C GLU A 5 -9.07 -25.40 6.66
N SER A 6 -8.38 -24.26 6.58
CA SER A 6 -6.97 -24.14 6.94
C SER A 6 -6.83 -22.84 7.70
N GLY A 7 -6.49 -22.92 8.98
CA GLY A 7 -6.54 -21.86 9.99
C GLY A 7 -5.75 -20.61 9.61
N ALA A 8 -6.33 -19.79 8.74
CA ALA A 8 -5.82 -18.52 8.31
C ALA A 8 -6.71 -17.42 8.86
N LEU A 9 -6.13 -16.56 9.69
CA LEU A 9 -6.81 -15.40 10.25
C LEU A 9 -6.72 -14.25 9.25
N THR A 10 -7.86 -13.69 8.83
CA THR A 10 -7.86 -12.46 8.03
C THR A 10 -7.64 -11.27 8.96
N LEU A 11 -6.55 -10.54 8.76
CA LEU A 11 -6.23 -9.34 9.54
C LEU A 11 -6.88 -8.09 8.96
N ALA A 12 -6.94 -8.00 7.62
CA ALA A 12 -7.51 -6.86 6.93
C ALA A 12 -8.08 -7.29 5.58
N LYS A 13 -9.17 -6.64 5.17
CA LYS A 13 -9.74 -6.79 3.83
C LYS A 13 -10.31 -5.45 3.40
N HIS A 14 -10.00 -5.06 2.17
CA HIS A 14 -10.53 -3.86 1.55
C HIS A 14 -11.01 -4.20 0.15
N GLU A 15 -12.28 -3.92 -0.13
CA GLU A 15 -12.86 -4.19 -1.44
C GLU A 15 -12.14 -3.39 -2.54
N GLY A 16 -11.85 -4.03 -3.67
CA GLY A 16 -11.13 -3.43 -4.79
C GLY A 16 -9.61 -3.28 -4.60
N LEU A 17 -9.08 -3.42 -3.38
CA LEU A 17 -7.63 -3.40 -3.12
C LEU A 17 -7.10 -4.80 -2.87
N GLY A 18 -7.67 -5.52 -1.90
CA GLY A 18 -7.27 -6.88 -1.55
C GLY A 18 -7.41 -7.24 -0.07
N SER A 19 -6.57 -8.14 0.43
CA SER A 19 -6.68 -8.68 1.79
C SER A 19 -5.34 -9.14 2.36
N VAL A 20 -5.21 -9.06 3.68
CA VAL A 20 -4.07 -9.59 4.45
C VAL A 20 -4.56 -10.73 5.31
N THR A 21 -3.96 -11.91 5.15
CA THR A 21 -4.25 -13.09 5.95
C THR A 21 -2.97 -13.62 6.59
N VAL A 22 -3.10 -14.27 7.75
CA VAL A 22 -1.99 -14.93 8.44
C VAL A 22 -2.34 -16.39 8.61
N CYS A 23 -1.52 -17.26 8.02
CA CYS A 23 -1.65 -18.69 8.21
C CYS A 23 -1.14 -19.09 9.61
N ASN A 24 -1.68 -20.17 10.16
CA ASN A 24 -1.23 -20.73 11.44
C ASN A 24 0.26 -21.13 11.48
N CYS A 25 0.91 -21.26 10.31
CA CYS A 25 2.35 -21.48 10.18
C CYS A 25 3.21 -20.20 10.32
N GLY A 26 2.60 -19.03 10.60
CA GLY A 26 3.32 -17.77 10.78
C GLY A 26 3.66 -17.02 9.48
N VAL A 27 3.15 -17.50 8.33
CA VAL A 27 3.30 -16.83 7.03
C VAL A 27 2.14 -15.86 6.82
N VAL A 28 2.47 -14.61 6.48
CA VAL A 28 1.52 -13.58 6.07
C VAL A 28 1.33 -13.65 4.56
N SER A 29 0.08 -13.67 4.10
CA SER A 29 -0.28 -13.58 2.69
C SER A 29 -0.98 -12.25 2.43
N LEU A 30 -0.32 -11.38 1.66
CA LEU A 30 -0.85 -10.11 1.19
C LEU A 30 -1.37 -10.30 -0.23
N HIS A 31 -2.67 -10.20 -0.40
CA HIS A 31 -3.35 -10.21 -1.69
C HIS A 31 -3.64 -8.77 -2.08
N ILE A 32 -3.16 -8.34 -3.25
CA ILE A 32 -3.46 -7.03 -3.84
C ILE A 32 -3.84 -7.24 -5.30
N GLY A 33 -5.12 -7.03 -5.63
CA GLY A 33 -5.66 -7.37 -6.94
C GLY A 33 -5.40 -8.84 -7.31
N GLY A 34 -4.67 -9.06 -8.41
CA GLY A 34 -4.26 -10.40 -8.89
C GLY A 34 -2.91 -10.89 -8.35
N VAL A 35 -2.21 -10.10 -7.52
CA VAL A 35 -0.89 -10.43 -6.99
C VAL A 35 -1.03 -10.91 -5.56
N THR A 36 -0.34 -12.01 -5.24
CA THR A 36 -0.23 -12.52 -3.88
C THR A 36 1.23 -12.55 -3.47
N VAL A 37 1.56 -11.92 -2.35
CA VAL A 37 2.91 -11.92 -1.78
C VAL A 37 2.86 -12.69 -0.46
N ARG A 38 3.73 -13.69 -0.32
CA ARG A 38 3.86 -14.48 0.91
C ARG A 38 5.15 -14.08 1.62
N LEU A 39 5.03 -13.74 2.89
CA LEU A 39 6.08 -13.11 3.69
C LEU A 39 6.10 -13.74 5.08
N GLU A 40 7.27 -13.80 5.70
CA GLU A 40 7.33 -14.01 7.16
C GLU A 40 6.84 -12.76 7.90
N MET A 41 6.40 -12.92 9.16
CA MET A 41 5.90 -11.80 9.97
C MET A 41 6.89 -10.64 10.09
N ALA A 42 8.19 -10.94 10.27
CA ALA A 42 9.22 -9.90 10.38
C ALA A 42 9.38 -9.11 9.07
N ALA A 43 9.32 -9.80 7.91
CA ALA A 43 9.36 -9.15 6.61
C ALA A 43 8.11 -8.31 6.35
N PHE A 44 6.93 -8.75 6.80
CA PHE A 44 5.70 -7.96 6.72
C PHE A 44 5.77 -6.68 7.56
N ALA A 45 6.33 -6.74 8.77
CA ALA A 45 6.57 -5.53 9.59
C ALA A 45 7.56 -4.56 8.91
N GLY A 46 8.63 -5.10 8.29
CA GLY A 46 9.56 -4.30 7.49
C GLY A 46 8.89 -3.65 6.28
N LEU A 47 7.99 -4.36 5.59
CA LEU A 47 7.20 -3.85 4.48
C LEU A 47 6.31 -2.67 4.91
N GLU A 48 5.61 -2.78 6.04
CA GLU A 48 4.79 -1.69 6.59
C GLU A 48 5.63 -0.43 6.81
N SER A 49 6.77 -0.55 7.50
CA SER A 49 7.66 0.58 7.76
C SER A 49 8.18 1.21 6.47
N MET A 50 8.53 0.40 5.47
CA MET A 50 8.99 0.88 4.17
C MET A 50 7.88 1.62 3.40
N VAL A 51 6.67 1.08 3.37
CA VAL A 51 5.51 1.72 2.72
C VAL A 51 5.18 3.04 3.42
N HIS A 52 5.20 3.07 4.75
CA HIS A 52 4.94 4.28 5.53
C HIS A 52 5.96 5.39 5.21
N LYS A 53 7.25 5.05 5.12
CA LYS A 53 8.31 5.99 4.69
C LYS A 53 8.06 6.52 3.29
N ALA A 54 7.74 5.64 2.34
CA ALA A 54 7.44 6.04 0.96
C ALA A 54 6.23 6.98 0.88
N MET A 55 5.16 6.73 1.66
CA MET A 55 4.01 7.62 1.73
C MET A 55 4.37 9.01 2.28
N ASN A 56 5.21 9.07 3.32
CA ASN A 56 5.67 10.33 3.88
C ASN A 56 6.45 11.15 2.83
N GLU A 57 7.38 10.51 2.13
CA GLU A 57 8.14 11.16 1.05
C GLU A 57 7.23 11.63 -0.10
N LEU A 58 6.26 10.81 -0.50
CA LEU A 58 5.29 11.17 -1.54
C LEU A 58 4.42 12.36 -1.12
N SER A 59 3.99 12.40 0.15
CA SER A 59 3.17 13.50 0.68
C SER A 59 3.93 14.82 0.65
N LEU A 60 5.23 14.81 1.00
CA LEU A 60 6.09 15.98 0.93
C LEU A 60 6.23 16.47 -0.51
N GLN A 61 6.49 15.56 -1.47
CA GLN A 61 6.59 15.91 -2.89
C GLN A 61 5.27 16.48 -3.44
N ALA A 62 4.12 15.92 -3.04
CA ALA A 62 2.82 16.41 -3.48
C ALA A 62 2.54 17.85 -2.98
N ILE A 63 2.96 18.16 -1.74
CA ILE A 63 2.88 19.52 -1.18
C ILE A 63 3.80 20.48 -1.96
N THR A 64 5.04 20.07 -2.23
CA THR A 64 6.01 20.89 -2.98
C THR A 64 5.55 21.14 -4.42
N ALA A 65 5.03 20.10 -5.10
CA ALA A 65 4.54 20.22 -6.48
C ALA A 65 3.31 21.14 -6.60
N ARG A 66 2.41 21.15 -5.60
CA ARG A 66 1.29 22.10 -5.57
C ARG A 66 1.74 23.56 -5.45
N SER A 67 2.88 23.83 -4.81
CA SER A 67 3.40 25.19 -4.65
C SER A 67 3.97 25.78 -5.96
N THR A 68 4.34 24.95 -6.93
CA THR A 68 4.99 25.40 -8.17
C THR A 68 4.00 25.86 -9.25
N GLN A 69 2.69 25.67 -9.08
CA GLN A 69 1.70 25.84 -10.14
C GLN A 69 1.07 27.25 -10.23
N LEU A 70 1.56 28.25 -9.48
CA LEU A 70 0.91 29.57 -9.34
C LEU A 70 1.64 30.78 -9.97
N THR A 71 2.53 30.60 -10.96
CA THR A 71 2.88 31.70 -11.88
C THR A 71 3.14 31.18 -13.30
N PRO A 72 2.30 31.58 -14.26
CA PRO A 72 2.85 32.51 -15.24
C PRO A 72 2.04 33.81 -15.27
N ILE A 73 2.62 34.87 -14.71
CA ILE A 73 2.28 36.24 -15.11
C ILE A 73 2.86 36.40 -16.52
N ASN A 74 2.04 36.24 -17.54
CA ASN A 74 2.33 36.81 -18.85
C ASN A 74 1.22 37.80 -19.21
N THR A 75 1.42 39.01 -18.72
CA THR A 75 0.85 40.24 -19.24
C THR A 75 1.29 40.38 -20.70
N PHE A 76 0.45 40.05 -21.66
CA PHE A 76 0.65 40.41 -23.07
C PHE A 76 -0.42 41.43 -23.47
N THR A 77 -0.02 42.70 -23.39
CA THR A 77 -0.68 43.85 -24.01
C THR A 77 0.17 44.24 -25.21
N HIS A 78 -0.34 44.02 -26.43
CA HIS A 78 -0.17 44.96 -27.55
C HIS A 78 -1.09 44.61 -28.73
#